data_AF-A0A8H3QMW0-F1
#
_entry.id   AF-A0A8H3QMW0-F1
#
_cell.length_a   1.000
_cell.length_b   1.000
_cell.length_c   1.000
_cell.angle_alpha   90.00
_cell.angle_beta   90.00
_cell.angle_gamma   90.00
#
_symmetry.space_group_name_H-M   'P 1'
#
loop_
_entity.id
_entity.type
_entity.pdbx_description
1 polymer ?
#
loop_
_entity_poly.entity_id
_entity_poly.type
_entity_poly.pdbx_seq_one_letter_code
_entity_poly.pdbx_strand_id
1 'polypeptide(L)'
;MIASLFCWLQKHNISTSAYKDLVDILHNFKFNPSHVMKNIQRFQEWRKRLPLIPISAKSISILSKKTPSISKEIKNAYQFSIRDIIWYVLNNPSLLKSSNPPQYLNDTFSTSSR
;
A
#
# COMPACT_ATOMS: atom_id res chain seq x y z
N MET A 1 14.65 -12.64 15.46
CA MET A 1 13.85 -12.53 14.22
C MET A 1 12.34 -12.66 14.47
N ILE A 2 11.84 -13.78 15.00
CA ILE A 2 10.39 -14.00 15.23
C ILE A 2 9.80 -12.98 16.24
N ALA A 3 10.53 -12.69 17.33
CA ALA A 3 10.09 -11.70 18.33
C ALA A 3 9.94 -10.27 17.77
N SER A 4 10.83 -9.87 16.85
CA SER A 4 10.78 -8.54 16.21
C SER A 4 9.58 -8.41 15.26
N LEU A 5 9.26 -9.47 14.52
CA LEU A 5 8.07 -9.53 13.68
C LEU A 5 6.79 -9.47 14.51
N PHE A 6 6.72 -10.23 15.60
CA PHE A 6 5.55 -10.24 16.48
C PHE A 6 5.35 -8.89 17.18
N CYS A 7 6.43 -8.26 17.63
CA CYS A 7 6.39 -6.91 18.19
C CYS A 7 5.88 -5.88 17.18
N TRP A 8 6.31 -5.98 15.92
CA TRP A 8 5.84 -5.10 14.85
C TRP A 8 4.35 -5.33 14.50
N LEU A 9 3.92 -6.59 14.39
CA LEU A 9 2.51 -6.94 14.15
C LEU A 9 1.60 -6.36 15.23
N GLN A 10 1.99 -6.50 16.51
CA GLN A 10 1.25 -5.98 17.64
C GLN A 10 1.23 -4.45 17.65
N LYS A 11 2.39 -3.81 17.42
CA LYS A 11 2.52 -2.33 17.41
C LYS A 11 1.63 -1.69 16.35
N HIS A 12 1.44 -2.34 15.21
CA HIS A 12 0.65 -1.82 14.08
C HIS A 12 -0.75 -2.44 13.97
N ASN A 13 -1.15 -3.28 14.94
CA ASN A 13 -2.44 -3.96 14.99
C ASN A 13 -2.83 -4.63 13.65
N ILE A 14 -1.88 -5.35 13.06
CA ILE A 14 -2.06 -5.99 11.76
C ILE A 14 -2.95 -7.21 11.93
N SER A 15 -4.04 -7.29 11.17
CA SER A 15 -4.94 -8.44 11.21
C SER A 15 -4.27 -9.71 10.67
N THR A 16 -4.76 -10.86 11.11
CA THR A 16 -4.30 -12.17 10.61
C THR A 16 -4.50 -12.31 9.10
N SER A 17 -5.56 -11.72 8.54
CA SER A 17 -5.78 -11.67 7.09
C SER A 17 -4.70 -10.86 6.36
N ALA A 18 -4.38 -9.66 6.85
CA ALA A 18 -3.34 -8.82 6.25
C ALA A 18 -1.95 -9.44 6.37
N TYR A 19 -1.68 -10.15 7.47
CA TYR A 19 -0.44 -10.92 7.62
C TYR A 19 -0.37 -12.07 6.60
N LYS A 20 -1.46 -12.80 6.39
CA LYS A 20 -1.53 -13.85 5.36
C LYS A 20 -1.21 -13.29 3.98
N ASP A 21 -1.84 -12.18 3.61
CA ASP A 21 -1.60 -11.52 2.32
C ASP A 21 -0.12 -11.08 2.18
N LEU A 22 0.48 -10.57 3.26
CA LEU A 22 1.90 -10.21 3.28
C LEU A 22 2.80 -11.42 3.02
N VAL A 23 2.53 -12.55 3.68
CA VAL A 23 3.28 -13.80 3.48
C VAL A 23 3.15 -14.29 2.03
N ASP A 24 1.94 -14.23 1.46
CA ASP A 24 1.68 -14.62 0.08
C ASP A 24 2.42 -13.73 -0.92
N ILE A 25 2.51 -12.42 -0.65
CA ILE A 25 3.31 -11.48 -1.46
C ILE A 25 4.80 -11.82 -1.38
N LEU A 26 5.32 -12.05 -0.17
CA LEU A 26 6.75 -12.34 0.05
C LEU A 26 7.20 -13.65 -0.59
N HIS A 27 6.33 -14.66 -0.65
CA HIS A 27 6.63 -15.95 -1.30
C HIS A 27 6.37 -15.96 -2.81
N ASN A 28 5.82 -14.88 -3.38
CA ASN A 28 5.54 -14.83 -4.80
C ASN A 28 6.85 -14.75 -5.60
N PHE A 29 7.05 -15.64 -6.58
CA PHE A 29 8.27 -15.65 -7.40
C PHE A 29 8.51 -14.36 -8.20
N LYS A 30 7.47 -13.57 -8.45
CA LYS A 30 7.56 -12.26 -9.11
C LYS A 30 7.96 -11.14 -8.14
N PHE A 31 7.90 -11.39 -6.85
CA PHE A 31 8.29 -10.43 -5.83
C PHE A 31 9.82 -10.36 -5.75
N ASN A 32 10.37 -9.19 -6.04
CA ASN A 32 11.79 -8.93 -5.88
C ASN A 32 12.02 -7.97 -4.69
N PRO A 33 12.67 -8.41 -3.60
CA PRO A 33 12.98 -7.55 -2.46
C PRO A 33 13.80 -6.31 -2.82
N SER A 34 14.58 -6.34 -3.91
CA SER A 34 15.38 -5.19 -4.35
C SER A 34 14.52 -4.02 -4.83
N HIS A 35 13.28 -4.28 -5.26
CA HIS A 35 12.33 -3.25 -5.68
C HIS A 35 11.64 -2.56 -4.50
N VAL A 36 11.79 -3.09 -3.28
CA VAL A 36 11.22 -2.47 -2.08
C VAL A 36 12.04 -1.24 -1.70
N MET A 37 11.38 -0.08 -1.69
CA MET A 37 12.00 1.19 -1.31
C MET A 37 12.42 1.18 0.17
N LYS A 38 13.73 1.15 0.43
CA LYS A 38 14.28 1.21 1.80
C LYS A 38 14.30 2.64 2.39
N ASN A 39 14.33 3.66 1.53
CA ASN A 39 14.35 5.06 1.94
C ASN A 39 12.92 5.56 2.20
N ILE A 40 12.64 5.95 3.46
CA ILE A 40 11.33 6.43 3.89
C ILE A 40 10.90 7.75 3.22
N GLN A 41 11.83 8.68 2.94
CA GLN A 41 11.51 9.94 2.27
C GLN A 41 11.05 9.68 0.83
N ARG A 42 11.77 8.82 0.10
CA ARG A 42 11.40 8.40 -1.25
C ARG A 42 10.06 7.65 -1.26
N PHE A 43 9.79 6.84 -0.24
CA PHE A 43 8.50 6.19 -0.08
C PHE A 43 7.37 7.20 0.13
N GLN A 44 7.57 8.24 0.94
CA GLN A 44 6.59 9.31 1.12
C GLN A 44 6.32 10.07 -0.18
N GLU A 45 7.34 10.37 -0.98
CA GLU A 45 7.18 10.99 -2.30
C GLU A 45 6.40 10.10 -3.26
N TRP A 46 6.71 8.80 -3.29
CA TRP A 46 5.93 7.82 -4.05
C TRP A 46 4.48 7.77 -3.59
N ARG A 47 4.23 7.82 -2.28
CA ARG A 47 2.88 7.85 -1.73
C ARG A 47 2.11 9.09 -2.18
N LYS A 48 2.77 10.24 -2.32
CA LYS A 48 2.13 11.46 -2.85
C LYS A 48 1.68 11.30 -4.31
N ARG A 49 2.29 10.38 -5.06
CA ARG A 49 1.91 10.05 -6.44
C ARG A 49 0.76 9.06 -6.52
N LEU A 50 0.44 8.35 -5.43
CA LEU A 50 -0.70 7.44 -5.42
C LEU A 50 -1.99 8.23 -5.58
N PRO A 51 -2.95 7.69 -6.36
CA PRO A 51 -4.21 8.36 -6.54
C PRO A 51 -4.95 8.42 -5.20
N LEU A 52 -5.57 9.56 -4.91
CA LEU A 52 -6.50 9.65 -3.79
C LEU A 52 -7.69 8.76 -4.11
N ILE A 53 -7.78 7.61 -3.43
CA ILE A 53 -8.89 6.69 -3.61
C ILE A 53 -10.16 7.38 -3.10
N PRO A 54 -11.22 7.50 -3.92
CA PRO A 54 -12.46 8.11 -3.47
C PRO A 54 -13.03 7.27 -2.32
N ILE A 55 -13.27 7.93 -1.20
CA ILE A 55 -13.93 7.32 -0.05
C ILE A 55 -15.42 7.35 -0.34
N SER A 56 -16.05 6.18 -0.50
CA SER A 56 -17.51 6.14 -0.58
C SER A 56 -18.07 6.16 0.83
N ALA A 57 -18.97 7.11 1.10
CA ALA A 57 -19.69 7.19 2.34
C ALA A 57 -21.11 6.66 2.11
N LYS A 58 -21.51 5.65 2.89
CA LYS A 58 -22.87 5.17 2.93
C LYS A 58 -23.47 5.46 4.29
N SER A 59 -24.62 6.12 4.31
CA SER A 59 -25.40 6.30 5.53
C SER A 59 -25.92 4.93 5.99
N ILE A 60 -25.51 4.51 7.18
CA ILE A 60 -26.00 3.28 7.82
C ILE A 60 -26.77 3.65 9.08
N SER A 61 -27.89 2.97 9.29
CA SER A 61 -28.66 3.07 10.54
C SER A 61 -27.91 2.35 11.65
N ILE A 62 -27.77 3.02 12.79
CA ILE A 62 -27.19 2.43 14.00
C ILE A 62 -28.32 1.82 14.81
N LEU A 63 -28.21 0.52 15.11
CA LEU A 63 -29.19 -0.18 15.92
C LEU A 63 -29.20 0.39 17.34
N SER A 64 -30.36 0.83 17.82
CA SER A 64 -30.54 1.47 19.14
C SER A 64 -30.27 0.52 20.33
N LYS A 65 -30.34 -0.80 20.12
CA LYS A 65 -30.37 -1.83 21.18
C LYS A 65 -29.15 -1.85 22.14
N LYS A 66 -28.01 -1.24 21.77
CA LYS A 66 -26.80 -1.13 22.63
C LYS A 66 -26.07 0.20 22.49
N THR A 67 -26.72 1.23 21.95
CA THR A 67 -26.06 2.49 21.61
C THR A 67 -26.54 3.60 22.55
N PRO A 68 -25.65 4.43 23.15
CA PRO A 68 -26.06 5.48 24.07
C PRO A 68 -27.11 6.42 23.43
N SER A 69 -28.12 6.85 24.20
CA SER A 69 -29.24 7.66 23.71
C SER A 69 -28.84 9.03 23.12
N ILE A 70 -27.59 9.45 23.35
CA ILE A 70 -26.96 10.66 22.81
C ILE A 70 -26.29 10.43 21.44
N SER A 71 -26.26 9.20 20.95
CA SER A 71 -25.67 8.87 19.65
C SER A 71 -26.63 9.20 18.49
N LYS A 72 -26.06 9.59 17.35
CA LYS A 72 -26.83 9.82 16.13
C LYS A 72 -27.36 8.49 15.59
N GLU A 73 -28.63 8.47 15.18
CA GLU A 73 -29.32 7.29 14.62
C GLU A 73 -28.72 6.84 13.28
N ILE A 74 -28.06 7.76 12.57
CA ILE A 74 -27.43 7.52 11.27
C ILE A 74 -25.95 7.91 11.37
N LYS A 75 -25.08 7.03 10.87
CA LYS A 75 -23.64 7.29 10.76
C LYS A 75 -23.15 6.95 9.36
N ASN A 76 -22.19 7.74 8.87
CA ASN A 76 -21.51 7.43 7.63
C ASN A 76 -20.54 6.26 7.86
N ALA A 77 -20.78 5.15 7.17
CA ALA A 77 -19.81 4.10 6.99
C ALA A 77 -18.96 4.42 5.76
N TYR A 78 -17.65 4.42 5.94
CA TYR A 78 -16.70 4.62 4.85
C TYR A 78 -16.29 3.27 4.29
N GLN A 79 -16.44 3.07 2.99
CA GLN A 79 -16.04 1.84 2.29
C GLN A 79 -15.01 2.16 1.21
N PHE A 80 -14.08 1.23 1.04
CA PHE A 80 -13.15 1.19 -0.09
C PHE A 80 -13.45 -0.05 -0.92
N SER A 81 -13.60 0.12 -2.23
CA SER A 81 -13.75 -0.98 -3.19
C SER A 81 -12.36 -1.40 -3.69
N ILE A 82 -11.99 -2.68 -3.52
CA ILE A 82 -10.72 -3.21 -4.05
C ILE A 82 -10.64 -3.01 -5.57
N ARG A 83 -11.78 -3.13 -6.27
CA ARG A 83 -11.86 -2.86 -7.71
C ARG A 83 -11.47 -1.43 -8.05
N ASP A 84 -11.97 -0.46 -7.28
CA ASP A 84 -11.70 0.95 -7.52
C ASP A 84 -10.23 1.25 -7.20
N ILE A 85 -9.69 0.67 -6.12
CA ILE A 85 -8.26 0.76 -5.79
C ILE A 85 -7.39 0.28 -6.94
N ILE A 86 -7.66 -0.93 -7.46
CA ILE A 86 -6.89 -1.51 -8.57
C ILE A 86 -7.02 -0.63 -9.82
N TRP A 87 -8.23 -0.20 -10.16
CA TRP A 87 -8.48 0.63 -11.33
C TRP A 87 -7.72 1.97 -11.25
N TYR A 88 -7.78 2.65 -10.10
CA TYR A 88 -7.07 3.92 -9.91
C TYR A 88 -5.55 3.75 -9.95
N VAL A 89 -5.00 2.68 -9.37
CA VAL A 89 -3.56 2.40 -9.40
C VAL A 89 -3.09 2.12 -10.83
N LEU A 90 -3.80 1.25 -11.57
CA LEU A 90 -3.41 0.88 -12.93
C LEU A 90 -3.51 2.04 -13.93
N ASN A 91 -4.50 2.93 -13.75
CA ASN A 91 -4.70 4.08 -14.63
C ASN A 91 -3.88 5.31 -14.22
N ASN A 92 -2.93 5.19 -13.28
CA ASN A 92 -2.12 6.32 -12.84
C ASN A 92 -0.82 6.45 -13.66
N PRO A 93 -0.72 7.42 -14.58
CA PRO A 93 0.46 7.59 -15.44
C PRO A 93 1.72 7.98 -14.65
N SER A 94 1.59 8.56 -13.46
CA SER A 94 2.74 8.93 -12.61
C SER A 94 3.46 7.71 -12.01
N LEU A 95 2.77 6.57 -11.90
CA LEU A 95 3.34 5.28 -11.49
C LEU A 95 3.96 4.54 -12.69
N LEU A 96 3.41 4.72 -13.89
CA LEU A 96 3.88 4.05 -15.10
C LEU A 96 5.12 4.72 -15.71
N LYS A 97 5.35 6.02 -15.48
CA LYS A 97 6.51 6.75 -16.02
C LYS A 97 7.84 6.48 -15.30
N SER A 98 7.83 5.94 -14.07
CA SER A 98 9.05 5.67 -13.29
C SER A 98 9.71 4.32 -13.61
N SER A 99 9.16 3.55 -14.56
CA SER A 99 9.69 2.26 -15.01
C SER A 99 10.78 2.35 -16.08
N ASN A 100 11.22 3.56 -16.48
CA ASN A 100 12.52 3.66 -17.14
C ASN A 100 13.58 3.20 -16.13
N PRO A 101 14.34 2.12 -16.41
CA PRO A 101 15.42 1.70 -15.54
C PRO A 101 16.40 2.88 -15.39
N PRO A 102 16.97 3.10 -14.19
CA PRO A 102 18.01 4.11 -14.02
C PRO A 102 19.13 3.83 -15.04
N GLN A 103 19.51 4.84 -15.81
CA GLN A 103 20.54 4.79 -16.87
C GLN A 103 21.97 4.60 -16.31
N TYR A 104 22.18 3.64 -15.43
CA TYR A 104 23.50 3.27 -14.94
C TYR A 104 23.81 1.83 -15.35
N LEU A 105 23.93 1.62 -16.66
CA LEU A 105 24.48 0.39 -17.23
C LEU A 105 25.17 0.62 -18.59
N ASN A 106 25.64 1.86 -18.87
CA ASN A 106 26.39 2.17 -20.09
C ASN A 106 27.80 2.75 -19.85
N ASP A 107 28.20 3.02 -18.61
CA ASP A 107 29.48 3.73 -18.33
C ASP A 107 30.64 2.82 -17.89
N THR A 108 30.68 1.54 -18.28
CA THR A 108 31.81 0.65 -17.87
C THR A 108 32.43 -0.23 -18.96
N PHE A 109 32.13 0.02 -20.24
CA PHE A 109 32.89 -0.58 -21.35
C PHE A 109 33.28 0.46 -22.39
N SER A 110 34.14 1.40 -21.98
CA SER A 110 34.88 2.27 -22.88
C SER A 110 36.14 2.76 -22.17
N THR A 111 37.10 1.85 -21.96
CA THR A 111 38.56 2.16 -21.85
C THR A 111 39.33 0.86 -21.61
N SER A 112 39.63 0.13 -22.68
CA SER A 112 40.87 -0.65 -22.79
C SER A 112 41.13 -0.97 -24.26
N SER A 113 41.78 -0.03 -24.93
CA SER A 113 42.48 -0.25 -26.20
C SER A 113 43.54 0.84 -26.30
N ARG A 114 44.69 0.55 -25.68
CA ARG A 114 46.03 0.94 -26.14
C ARG A 114 47.05 0.19 -25.32
#